data_AF-A0A3S1UV47-F1
#
_entry.id   AF-A0A3S1UV47-F1
#
_cell.length_a   1.000
_cell.length_b   1.000
_cell.length_c   1.000
_cell.angle_alpha   90.00
_cell.angle_beta   90.00
_cell.angle_gamma   90.00
#
_symmetry.space_group_name_H-M   'P 1'
#
loop_
_entity.id
_entity.type
_entity.pdbx_description
1 polymer ?
#
loop_
_entity_poly.entity_id
_entity_poly.type
_entity_poly.pdbx_seq_one_letter_code
_entity_poly.pdbx_strand_id
1 'polypeptide(L)'
;VLLFAVPSSPLAQPWSIIGGNTISALVGVTVAHFVHDPVIASGLAVALAIAAMSFTRSLHPPGGAAALTGVLGGPAVVSAGFLFPFVPVALNSIILVTLGLLFHKLSRRNYPHVHAPVANSHGTADRPPTTRVGFRPEDVDAALAALDESFDIDRDDIERLLRQVELQATVRSHRTLLCRDIMSRDVISVTENATADEARKQLLDHNIRILPVVDAEARLAGAVGLRELTRPTDTVKGVMSKAGTASPDTPAMSLLPALTDGHSHAVVIVDAGRHILGLITQTDLLAAAARVETADRAALKAVA
;
A
#
# COMPACT_ATOMS: atom_id res chain seq x y z
N VAL A 1 -6.79 -13.19 19.64
CA VAL A 1 -7.83 -12.26 19.10
C VAL A 1 -7.24 -11.28 18.09
N LEU A 2 -6.32 -10.38 18.49
CA LEU A 2 -5.72 -9.38 17.59
C LEU A 2 -5.15 -9.97 16.29
N LEU A 3 -4.41 -11.08 16.37
CA LEU A 3 -3.90 -11.82 15.21
C LEU A 3 -4.95 -12.10 14.13
N PHE A 4 -6.18 -12.44 14.52
CA PHE A 4 -7.24 -12.84 13.59
C PHE A 4 -8.18 -11.68 13.24
N ALA A 5 -8.38 -10.73 14.16
CA ALA A 5 -9.32 -9.63 14.02
C ALA A 5 -8.72 -8.38 13.36
N VAL A 6 -7.47 -8.02 13.70
CA VAL A 6 -6.79 -6.79 13.24
C VAL A 6 -5.34 -7.11 12.85
N PRO A 7 -5.12 -7.84 11.74
CA PRO A 7 -3.79 -8.35 11.36
C PRO A 7 -2.78 -7.26 10.93
N SER A 8 -3.26 -6.04 10.65
CA SER A 8 -2.41 -4.88 10.32
C SER A 8 -1.86 -4.16 11.56
N SER A 9 -2.42 -4.39 12.75
CA SER A 9 -1.91 -3.75 13.98
C SER A 9 -0.46 -4.19 14.24
N PRO A 10 0.46 -3.26 14.56
CA PRO A 10 1.81 -3.56 15.02
C PRO A 10 1.84 -4.55 16.20
N LEU A 11 0.84 -4.49 17.08
CA LEU A 11 0.71 -5.37 18.27
C LEU A 11 0.33 -6.81 17.90
N ALA A 12 -0.18 -7.03 16.68
CA ALA A 12 -0.55 -8.33 16.13
C ALA A 12 0.55 -8.96 15.26
N GLN A 13 1.69 -8.28 15.06
CA GLN A 13 2.79 -8.82 14.26
C GLN A 13 3.52 -9.97 14.98
N PRO A 14 4.17 -10.88 14.23
CA PRO A 14 4.83 -12.06 14.80
C PRO A 14 5.80 -11.76 15.94
N TRP A 15 6.60 -10.68 15.82
CA TRP A 15 7.57 -10.28 16.84
C TRP A 15 6.88 -9.85 18.15
N SER A 16 5.83 -9.05 18.06
CA SER A 16 5.03 -8.65 19.22
C SER A 16 4.44 -9.87 19.92
N ILE A 17 3.85 -10.81 19.18
CA ILE A 17 3.22 -12.02 19.77
C ILE A 17 4.27 -12.95 20.40
N ILE A 18 5.31 -13.34 19.65
CA ILE A 18 6.28 -14.33 20.11
C ILE A 18 7.24 -13.70 21.12
N GLY A 19 7.87 -12.57 20.75
CA GLY A 19 8.80 -11.85 21.61
C GLY A 19 8.12 -11.32 22.86
N GLY A 20 6.98 -10.64 22.73
CA GLY A 20 6.26 -10.04 23.85
C GLY A 20 5.83 -11.05 24.92
N ASN A 21 5.24 -12.18 24.52
CA ASN A 21 4.86 -13.23 25.48
C ASN A 21 6.08 -13.91 26.12
N THR A 22 7.11 -14.23 25.32
CA THR A 22 8.31 -14.93 25.80
C THR A 22 9.11 -14.08 26.79
N ILE A 23 9.37 -12.81 26.43
CA ILE A 23 10.10 -11.86 27.28
C ILE A 23 9.31 -11.61 28.57
N SER A 24 8.00 -11.39 28.49
CA SER A 24 7.18 -11.14 29.67
C SER A 24 7.14 -12.34 30.62
N ALA A 25 7.00 -13.56 30.08
CA ALA A 25 7.06 -14.78 30.89
C ALA A 25 8.43 -14.96 31.57
N LEU A 26 9.52 -14.65 30.86
CA LEU A 26 10.88 -14.71 31.41
C LEU A 26 11.08 -13.72 32.56
N VAL A 27 10.61 -12.48 32.38
CA VAL A 27 10.62 -11.46 33.44
C VAL A 27 9.80 -11.94 34.65
N GLY A 28 8.60 -12.49 34.42
CA GLY A 28 7.74 -13.00 35.49
C GLY A 28 8.41 -14.10 36.33
N VAL A 29 8.97 -15.12 35.68
CA VAL A 29 9.70 -16.21 36.36
C VAL A 29 10.94 -15.68 37.09
N THR A 30 11.65 -14.72 36.49
CA THR A 30 12.84 -14.11 37.10
C THR A 30 12.45 -13.36 38.38
N VAL A 31 11.40 -12.54 38.34
CA VAL A 31 10.92 -11.80 39.51
C VAL A 31 10.44 -12.75 40.62
N ALA A 32 9.70 -13.81 40.26
CA ALA A 32 9.24 -14.82 41.20
C ALA A 32 10.39 -15.54 41.94
N HIS A 33 11.59 -15.57 41.34
CA HIS A 33 12.77 -16.17 41.96
C HIS A 33 13.37 -15.28 43.07
N PHE A 34 13.25 -13.96 42.95
CA PHE A 34 13.86 -13.02 43.90
C PHE A 34 12.85 -12.43 44.90
N VAL A 35 11.58 -12.32 44.51
CA VAL A 35 10.53 -11.71 45.32
C VAL A 35 9.48 -12.75 45.67
N HIS A 36 9.41 -13.07 46.96
CA HIS A 36 8.56 -14.15 47.47
C HIS A 36 7.16 -13.67 47.87
N ASP A 37 6.98 -12.37 48.10
CA ASP A 37 5.66 -11.78 48.31
C ASP A 37 4.90 -11.71 46.96
N PRO A 38 3.79 -12.46 46.78
CA PRO A 38 3.13 -12.56 45.48
C PRO A 38 2.54 -11.23 44.99
N VAL A 39 2.16 -10.33 45.90
CA VAL A 39 1.55 -9.04 45.55
C VAL A 39 2.63 -8.12 44.99
N ILE A 40 3.76 -8.01 45.69
CA ILE A 40 4.90 -7.19 45.24
C ILE A 40 5.51 -7.79 43.97
N ALA A 41 5.69 -9.11 43.92
CA ALA A 41 6.22 -9.80 42.74
C ALA A 41 5.34 -9.59 41.51
N SER A 42 4.01 -9.62 41.65
CA SER A 42 3.09 -9.39 40.54
C SER A 42 3.21 -7.97 39.98
N GLY A 43 3.22 -6.95 40.84
CA GLY A 43 3.38 -5.56 40.42
C GLY A 43 4.73 -5.32 39.73
N LEU A 44 5.81 -5.84 40.30
CA LEU A 44 7.15 -5.71 39.74
C LEU A 44 7.30 -6.45 38.41
N ALA A 45 6.78 -7.67 38.30
CA ALA A 45 6.84 -8.47 37.08
C ALA A 45 6.12 -7.79 35.92
N VAL A 46 4.91 -7.26 36.14
CA VAL A 46 4.16 -6.55 35.09
C VAL A 46 4.87 -5.26 34.68
N ALA A 47 5.34 -4.46 35.64
CA ALA A 47 6.06 -3.22 35.35
C ALA A 47 7.34 -3.46 34.54
N LEU A 48 8.16 -4.43 34.96
CA LEU A 48 9.38 -4.81 34.24
C LEU A 48 9.09 -5.45 32.88
N ALA A 49 8.02 -6.23 32.76
CA ALA A 49 7.62 -6.82 31.48
C ALA A 49 7.20 -5.75 30.48
N ILE A 50 6.41 -4.75 30.90
CA ILE A 50 6.05 -3.60 30.07
C ILE A 50 7.32 -2.85 29.64
N ALA A 51 8.23 -2.55 30.57
CA ALA A 51 9.49 -1.87 30.25
C ALA A 51 10.34 -2.68 29.25
N ALA A 52 10.48 -3.98 29.45
CA ALA A 52 11.24 -4.87 28.57
C ALA A 52 10.61 -4.98 27.17
N MET A 53 9.28 -5.09 27.08
CA MET A 53 8.57 -5.10 25.81
C MET A 53 8.68 -3.76 25.07
N SER A 54 8.59 -2.62 25.78
CA SER A 54 8.78 -1.29 25.20
C SER A 54 10.20 -1.12 24.65
N PHE A 55 11.22 -1.56 25.39
CA PHE A 55 12.61 -1.49 24.95
C PHE A 55 12.88 -2.37 23.72
N THR A 56 12.32 -3.58 23.69
CA THR A 56 12.51 -4.54 22.58
C THR A 56 11.52 -4.35 21.43
N ARG A 57 10.65 -3.33 21.51
CA ARG A 57 9.58 -3.04 20.54
C ARG A 57 8.69 -4.27 20.26
N SER A 58 8.42 -5.06 21.30
CA SER A 58 7.62 -6.28 21.23
C SER A 58 6.34 -6.17 22.07
N LEU A 59 5.79 -4.96 22.20
CA LEU A 59 4.62 -4.71 23.04
C LEU A 59 3.45 -5.59 22.59
N HIS A 60 2.98 -6.41 23.52
CA HIS A 60 1.85 -7.31 23.29
C HIS A 60 0.98 -7.31 24.53
N PRO A 61 -0.26 -6.78 24.48
CA PRO A 61 -1.08 -6.61 25.68
C PRO A 61 -1.26 -7.89 26.53
N PRO A 62 -1.41 -9.10 25.93
CA PRO A 62 -1.41 -10.36 26.69
C PRO A 62 -0.10 -10.67 27.44
N GLY A 63 1.03 -10.06 27.09
CA GLY A 63 2.32 -10.25 27.74
C GLY A 63 2.29 -9.93 29.23
N GLY A 64 1.51 -8.93 29.66
CA GLY A 64 1.31 -8.66 31.09
C GLY A 64 0.71 -9.85 31.84
N ALA A 65 -0.25 -10.56 31.24
CA ALA A 65 -0.80 -11.78 31.80
C ALA A 65 0.21 -12.95 31.78
N ALA A 66 1.07 -13.03 30.76
CA ALA A 66 2.15 -14.00 30.72
C ALA A 66 3.17 -13.78 31.86
N ALA A 67 3.50 -12.52 32.17
CA ALA A 67 4.34 -12.17 33.33
C ALA A 67 3.68 -12.56 34.65
N LEU A 68 2.40 -12.24 34.84
CA LEU A 68 1.63 -12.65 36.03
C LEU A 68 1.54 -14.17 36.17
N THR A 69 1.40 -14.90 35.07
CA THR A 69 1.38 -16.37 35.08
C THR A 69 2.75 -16.92 35.53
N GLY A 70 3.86 -16.24 35.21
CA GLY A 70 5.18 -16.59 35.73
C GLY A 70 5.30 -16.46 37.25
N VAL A 71 4.57 -15.52 37.86
CA VAL A 71 4.61 -15.23 39.31
C VAL A 71 3.58 -16.04 40.10
N LEU A 72 2.33 -16.04 39.64
CA LEU A 72 1.19 -16.66 40.30
C LEU A 72 0.90 -18.06 39.78
N GLY A 73 1.69 -18.52 38.82
CA GLY A 73 1.58 -19.86 38.26
C GLY A 73 1.75 -20.91 39.35
N GLY A 74 0.80 -21.83 39.44
CA GLY A 74 0.83 -22.92 40.40
C GLY A 74 2.04 -23.86 40.20
N PRO A 75 2.05 -25.04 40.86
CA PRO A 75 3.20 -25.94 40.89
C PRO A 75 3.79 -26.30 39.52
N ALA A 76 2.95 -26.35 38.47
CA ALA A 76 3.39 -26.60 37.10
C ALA A 76 4.36 -25.53 36.57
N VAL A 77 4.09 -24.24 36.81
CA VAL A 77 4.97 -23.14 36.36
C VAL A 77 6.26 -23.12 37.18
N VAL A 78 6.15 -23.27 38.50
CA VAL A 78 7.30 -23.34 39.41
C VAL A 78 8.23 -24.49 39.04
N SER A 79 7.67 -25.68 38.74
CA SER A 79 8.46 -26.85 38.34
C SER A 79 9.14 -26.70 36.99
N ALA A 80 8.53 -25.94 36.06
CA ALA A 80 9.12 -25.64 34.76
C ALA A 80 10.23 -24.59 34.86
N GLY A 81 10.18 -23.70 35.87
CA GLY A 81 11.19 -22.67 36.10
C GLY A 81 11.50 -21.88 34.82
N PHE A 82 12.79 -21.74 34.48
CA PHE A 82 13.24 -21.02 33.30
C PHE A 82 12.90 -21.69 31.95
N LEU A 83 12.33 -22.91 31.94
CA LEU A 83 11.79 -23.51 30.72
C LEU A 83 10.39 -22.99 30.39
N PHE A 84 9.65 -22.44 31.37
CA PHE A 84 8.29 -21.93 31.18
C PHE A 84 8.17 -20.88 30.06
N PRO A 85 9.06 -19.88 29.93
CA PRO A 85 8.97 -18.90 28.85
C PRO A 85 9.14 -19.50 27.45
N PHE A 86 9.93 -20.57 27.32
CA PHE A 86 10.28 -21.13 26.02
C PHE A 86 9.37 -22.28 25.59
N VAL A 87 9.02 -23.18 26.52
CA VAL A 87 8.32 -24.42 26.17
C VAL A 87 6.81 -24.21 26.09
N PRO A 88 6.07 -23.86 27.15
CA PRO A 88 4.63 -23.60 26.98
C PRO A 88 4.36 -22.26 26.28
N VAL A 89 5.11 -21.20 26.59
CA VAL A 89 4.77 -19.85 26.13
C VAL A 89 5.23 -19.55 24.70
N ALA A 90 6.53 -19.64 24.41
CA ALA A 90 7.04 -19.35 23.07
C ALA A 90 6.52 -20.35 22.03
N LEU A 91 6.49 -21.66 22.35
CA LEU A 91 5.96 -22.69 21.44
C LEU A 91 4.49 -22.43 21.07
N ASN A 92 3.63 -22.15 22.06
CA ASN A 92 2.22 -21.85 21.80
C ASN A 92 2.07 -20.56 20.97
N SER A 93 2.91 -19.55 21.24
CA SER A 93 2.92 -18.31 20.46
C SER A 93 3.32 -18.56 19.00
N ILE A 94 4.33 -19.41 18.76
CA ILE A 94 4.76 -19.82 17.41
C ILE A 94 3.63 -20.56 16.70
N ILE A 95 3.01 -21.56 17.35
CA ILE A 95 1.89 -22.32 16.79
C ILE A 95 0.74 -21.38 16.42
N LEU A 96 0.41 -20.44 17.30
CA LEU A 96 -0.65 -19.46 17.07
C LEU A 96 -0.33 -18.54 15.88
N VAL A 97 0.90 -18.04 15.77
CA VAL A 97 1.34 -17.25 14.60
C VAL A 97 1.30 -18.08 13.32
N THR A 98 1.76 -19.33 13.34
CA THR A 98 1.70 -20.24 12.17
C THR A 98 0.27 -20.48 11.72
N LEU A 99 -0.67 -20.71 12.64
CA LEU A 99 -2.09 -20.82 12.34
C LEU A 99 -2.66 -19.52 11.77
N GLY A 100 -2.25 -18.36 12.31
CA GLY A 100 -2.62 -17.05 11.76
C GLY A 100 -2.14 -16.83 10.33
N LEU A 101 -0.87 -17.17 10.05
CA LEU A 101 -0.30 -17.12 8.70
C LEU A 101 -1.11 -17.96 7.72
N LEU A 102 -1.45 -19.20 8.10
CA LEU A 102 -2.25 -20.08 7.27
C LEU A 102 -3.66 -19.49 7.03
N PHE A 103 -4.32 -19.04 8.09
CA PHE A 103 -5.68 -18.47 8.01
C PHE A 103 -5.75 -17.25 7.08
N HIS A 104 -4.81 -16.32 7.21
CA HIS A 104 -4.79 -15.11 6.37
C HIS A 104 -4.40 -15.39 4.93
N LYS A 105 -3.50 -16.36 4.70
CA LYS A 105 -3.18 -16.85 3.37
C LYS A 105 -4.41 -17.45 2.67
N LEU A 106 -5.19 -18.28 3.37
CA LEU A 106 -6.45 -18.82 2.84
C LEU A 106 -7.48 -17.72 2.57
N SER A 107 -7.50 -16.69 3.42
CA SER A 107 -8.40 -15.53 3.29
C SER A 107 -7.92 -14.48 2.27
N ARG A 108 -6.81 -14.72 1.55
CA ARG A 108 -6.15 -13.78 0.63
C ARG A 108 -5.83 -12.41 1.27
N ARG A 109 -5.55 -12.40 2.57
CA ARG A 109 -5.09 -11.22 3.32
C ARG A 109 -3.58 -11.26 3.47
N ASN A 110 -2.93 -10.11 3.40
CA ASN A 110 -1.49 -10.00 3.67
C ASN A 110 -1.25 -10.06 5.19
N TYR A 111 -0.62 -11.15 5.63
CA TYR A 111 -0.06 -11.29 6.97
C TYR A 111 1.21 -12.16 6.86
N PRO A 112 2.36 -11.75 7.45
CA PRO A 112 2.57 -10.55 8.28
C PRO A 112 2.39 -9.25 7.48
N HIS A 113 2.07 -8.17 8.19
CA HIS A 113 1.92 -6.86 7.56
C HIS A 113 3.32 -6.29 7.31
N VAL A 114 3.82 -6.46 6.09
CA VAL A 114 5.09 -5.89 5.65
C VAL A 114 4.80 -4.96 4.49
N HIS A 115 5.28 -3.73 4.61
CA HIS A 115 5.18 -2.76 3.54
C HIS A 115 6.14 -3.17 2.43
N ALA A 116 5.60 -3.46 1.25
CA ALA A 116 6.42 -3.49 0.05
C ALA A 116 6.98 -2.07 -0.15
N PRO A 117 8.31 -1.89 -0.21
CA PRO A 117 8.89 -0.59 -0.51
C PRO A 117 8.37 -0.14 -1.87
N VAL A 118 8.12 1.17 -2.02
CA VAL A 118 7.73 1.73 -3.32
C VAL A 118 8.89 1.52 -4.27
N ALA A 119 8.77 0.55 -5.17
CA ALA A 119 9.82 0.23 -6.13
C ALA A 119 10.00 1.42 -7.08
N ASN A 120 11.24 1.91 -7.21
CA ASN A 120 11.55 2.86 -8.26
C ASN A 120 11.51 2.13 -9.60
N SER A 121 10.49 2.42 -10.41
CA SER A 121 10.29 1.84 -11.74
C SER A 121 11.47 2.09 -12.69
N HIS A 122 12.29 3.10 -12.43
CA HIS A 122 13.45 3.47 -13.24
C HIS A 122 14.78 2.87 -12.74
N GLY A 123 14.81 2.22 -11.57
CA GLY A 123 16.04 1.66 -11.01
C GLY A 123 17.13 2.69 -10.70
N THR A 124 16.75 3.95 -10.48
CA THR A 124 17.68 5.04 -10.14
C THR A 124 17.71 5.31 -8.63
N ALA A 125 18.65 6.17 -8.20
CA ALA A 125 18.74 6.58 -6.80
C ALA A 125 17.61 7.55 -6.36
N ASP A 126 16.95 8.20 -7.32
CA ASP A 126 15.90 9.17 -7.01
C ASP A 126 14.64 8.47 -6.50
N ARG A 127 13.89 9.16 -5.64
CA ARG A 127 12.54 8.71 -5.23
C ARG A 127 11.57 8.71 -6.43
N PRO A 128 10.51 7.90 -6.42
CA PRO A 128 9.44 7.98 -7.43
C PRO A 128 8.79 9.38 -7.49
N PRO A 129 8.40 9.88 -8.68
CA PRO A 129 7.81 11.23 -8.82
C PRO A 129 6.63 11.51 -7.89
N THR A 130 5.77 10.51 -7.68
CA THR A 130 4.60 10.59 -6.79
C THR A 130 4.95 10.83 -5.31
N THR A 131 6.17 10.51 -4.90
CA THR A 131 6.67 10.71 -3.52
C THR A 131 7.66 11.86 -3.40
N ARG A 132 7.99 12.56 -4.51
CA ARG A 132 8.89 13.72 -4.49
C ARG A 132 8.18 15.00 -4.05
N VAL A 133 6.87 15.05 -4.22
CA VAL A 133 6.03 16.25 -4.02
C VAL A 133 5.09 16.04 -2.83
N GLY A 134 4.70 17.12 -2.16
CA GLY A 134 3.86 17.11 -0.97
C GLY A 134 4.68 16.95 0.30
N PHE A 135 4.11 16.31 1.32
CA PHE A 135 4.81 16.06 2.58
C PHE A 135 5.97 15.08 2.39
N ARG A 136 6.95 15.13 3.29
CA ARG A 136 8.05 14.19 3.35
C ARG A 136 7.86 13.23 4.53
N PRO A 137 8.55 12.08 4.53
CA PRO A 137 8.50 11.18 5.67
C PRO A 137 8.87 11.88 6.98
N GLU A 138 9.80 12.84 6.94
CA GLU A 138 10.22 13.62 8.10
C GLU A 138 9.12 14.54 8.65
N ASP A 139 8.18 14.99 7.80
CA ASP A 139 7.04 15.81 8.22
C ASP A 139 6.03 14.98 9.02
N VAL A 140 5.86 13.70 8.67
CA VAL A 140 5.04 12.75 9.44
C VAL A 140 5.64 12.52 10.82
N ASP A 141 6.97 12.35 10.89
CA ASP A 141 7.67 12.18 12.17
C ASP A 141 7.51 13.41 13.07
N ALA A 142 7.64 14.62 12.51
CA ALA A 142 7.43 15.86 13.23
C ALA A 142 5.97 16.02 13.70
N ALA A 143 4.99 15.64 12.86
CA ALA A 143 3.57 15.69 13.21
C ALA A 143 3.23 14.71 14.34
N LEU A 144 3.75 13.48 14.29
CA LEU A 144 3.57 12.48 15.34
C LEU A 144 4.20 12.95 16.66
N ALA A 145 5.40 13.53 16.61
CA ALA A 145 6.06 14.07 17.79
C ALA A 145 5.31 15.27 18.41
N ALA A 146 4.65 16.10 17.59
CA ALA A 146 3.89 17.25 18.05
C ALA A 146 2.55 16.88 18.71
N LEU A 147 1.95 15.74 18.31
CA LEU A 147 0.68 15.28 18.85
C LEU A 147 0.80 14.63 20.24
N ASP A 148 2.01 14.25 20.66
CA ASP A 148 2.30 13.58 21.95
C ASP A 148 1.36 12.39 22.28
N GLU A 149 0.83 11.75 21.24
CA GLU A 149 -0.10 10.63 21.32
C GLU A 149 0.50 9.38 20.67
N SER A 150 0.26 8.21 21.28
CA SER A 150 0.66 6.92 20.70
C SER A 150 -0.42 6.40 19.74
N PHE A 151 -0.12 6.36 18.44
CA PHE A 151 -0.99 5.75 17.44
C PHE A 151 -0.70 4.24 17.29
N ASP A 152 -1.73 3.40 17.32
CA ASP A 152 -1.65 1.97 16.97
C ASP A 152 -1.77 1.76 15.44
N ILE A 153 -0.99 2.52 14.68
CA ILE A 153 -0.96 2.48 13.21
C ILE A 153 0.50 2.57 12.78
N ASP A 154 0.89 1.74 11.80
CA ASP A 154 2.24 1.81 11.24
C ASP A 154 2.49 3.16 10.55
N ARG A 155 3.71 3.68 10.67
CA ARG A 155 4.13 4.95 10.06
C ARG A 155 3.92 4.96 8.55
N ASP A 156 4.24 3.86 7.87
CA ASP A 156 4.10 3.76 6.42
C ASP A 156 2.62 3.69 6.00
N ASP A 157 1.73 3.19 6.87
CA ASP A 157 0.29 3.24 6.65
C ASP A 157 -0.26 4.66 6.79
N ILE A 158 0.25 5.44 7.74
CA ILE A 158 -0.10 6.87 7.87
C ILE A 158 0.31 7.61 6.60
N GLU A 159 1.54 7.41 6.11
CA GLU A 159 2.00 8.03 4.86
C GLU A 159 1.06 7.65 3.69
N ARG A 160 0.74 6.37 3.51
CA ARG A 160 -0.18 5.92 2.45
C ARG A 160 -1.57 6.54 2.57
N LEU A 161 -2.10 6.61 3.79
CA LEU A 161 -3.40 7.22 4.05
C LEU A 161 -3.39 8.70 3.69
N LEU A 162 -2.38 9.45 4.12
CA LEU A 162 -2.24 10.87 3.80
C LEU A 162 -2.13 11.11 2.29
N ARG A 163 -1.36 10.30 1.56
CA ARG A 163 -1.30 10.36 0.08
C ARG A 163 -2.65 10.09 -0.57
N GLN A 164 -3.39 9.11 -0.06
CA GLN A 164 -4.73 8.82 -0.57
C GLN A 164 -5.70 9.99 -0.29
N VAL A 165 -5.59 10.63 0.88
CA VAL A 165 -6.36 11.82 1.22
C VAL A 165 -6.01 12.99 0.28
N GLU A 166 -4.74 13.24 0.01
CA GLU A 166 -4.29 14.25 -0.96
C GLU A 166 -4.92 14.01 -2.35
N LEU A 167 -4.86 12.77 -2.86
CA LEU A 167 -5.46 12.41 -4.14
C LEU A 167 -6.98 12.64 -4.15
N GLN A 168 -7.70 12.19 -3.12
CA GLN A 168 -9.14 12.39 -3.03
C GLN A 168 -9.52 13.87 -2.93
N ALA A 169 -8.71 14.67 -2.22
CA ALA A 169 -8.89 16.11 -2.15
C ALA A 169 -8.70 16.76 -3.54
N THR A 170 -7.67 16.37 -4.29
CA THR A 170 -7.43 16.84 -5.67
C THR A 170 -8.58 16.46 -6.61
N VAL A 171 -9.04 15.22 -6.57
CA VAL A 171 -10.18 14.77 -7.39
C VAL A 171 -11.44 15.56 -7.05
N ARG A 172 -11.69 15.82 -5.76
CA ARG A 172 -12.85 16.60 -5.32
C ARG A 172 -12.77 18.06 -5.77
N SER A 173 -11.62 18.72 -5.63
CA SER A 173 -11.47 20.12 -6.03
C SER A 173 -11.61 20.30 -7.55
N HIS A 174 -11.30 19.27 -8.33
CA HIS A 174 -11.35 19.30 -9.80
C HIS A 174 -12.50 18.47 -10.38
N ARG A 175 -13.57 18.22 -9.61
CA ARG A 175 -14.64 17.28 -9.98
C ARG A 175 -15.39 17.66 -11.26
N THR A 176 -15.38 18.95 -11.63
CA THR A 176 -16.06 19.46 -12.82
C THR A 176 -15.36 19.10 -14.12
N LEU A 177 -14.08 18.74 -14.07
CA LEU A 177 -13.31 18.37 -15.25
C LEU A 177 -13.38 16.85 -15.47
N LEU A 178 -14.11 16.45 -16.50
CA LEU A 178 -14.35 15.04 -16.85
C LEU A 178 -13.40 14.58 -17.95
N CYS A 179 -13.23 13.26 -18.06
CA CYS A 179 -12.42 12.67 -19.13
C CYS A 179 -12.87 13.13 -20.52
N ARG A 180 -14.19 13.23 -20.76
CA ARG A 180 -14.75 13.71 -22.04
C ARG A 180 -14.38 15.15 -22.43
N ASP A 181 -13.96 15.96 -21.46
CA ASP A 181 -13.62 17.37 -21.67
C ASP A 181 -12.18 17.55 -22.17
N ILE A 182 -11.32 16.56 -21.91
CA ILE A 182 -9.89 16.63 -22.24
C ILE A 182 -9.41 15.50 -23.17
N MET A 183 -10.24 14.48 -23.41
CA MET A 183 -9.86 13.37 -24.30
C MET A 183 -9.76 13.81 -25.76
N SER A 184 -8.74 13.32 -26.45
CA SER A 184 -8.74 13.34 -27.91
C SER A 184 -9.78 12.35 -28.43
N ARG A 185 -10.63 12.80 -29.36
CA ARG A 185 -11.69 11.97 -29.97
C ARG A 185 -11.23 11.29 -31.25
N ASP A 186 -10.18 11.82 -31.88
CA ASP A 186 -9.58 11.25 -33.08
C ASP A 186 -8.48 10.26 -32.66
N VAL A 187 -8.89 9.03 -32.36
CA VAL A 187 -8.01 8.00 -31.81
C VAL A 187 -7.52 7.08 -32.92
N ILE A 188 -6.23 7.15 -33.21
CA ILE A 188 -5.56 6.20 -34.09
C ILE A 188 -5.47 4.86 -33.36
N SER A 189 -5.98 3.80 -33.98
CA SER A 189 -5.98 2.45 -33.43
C SER A 189 -5.53 1.44 -34.49
N VAL A 190 -5.16 0.25 -34.02
CA VAL A 190 -4.69 -0.85 -34.86
C VAL A 190 -5.47 -2.13 -34.55
N THR A 191 -5.64 -3.02 -35.52
CA THR A 191 -6.31 -4.30 -35.29
C THR A 191 -5.36 -5.30 -34.61
N GLU A 192 -5.90 -6.25 -33.84
CA GLU A 192 -5.07 -7.28 -33.18
C GLU A 192 -4.27 -8.17 -34.15
N ASN A 193 -4.74 -8.28 -35.40
CA ASN A 193 -4.12 -9.09 -36.44
C ASN A 193 -3.11 -8.31 -37.29
N ALA A 194 -2.96 -7.00 -37.07
CA ALA A 194 -1.97 -6.20 -37.78
C ALA A 194 -0.54 -6.64 -37.44
N THR A 195 0.37 -6.34 -38.36
CA THR A 195 1.79 -6.63 -38.20
C THR A 195 2.44 -5.66 -37.22
N ALA A 196 3.55 -6.08 -36.61
CA ALA A 196 4.35 -5.21 -35.75
C ALA A 196 4.91 -3.99 -36.51
N ASP A 197 5.21 -4.13 -37.80
CA ASP A 197 5.70 -3.05 -38.66
C ASP A 197 4.63 -1.98 -38.91
N GLU A 198 3.39 -2.39 -39.18
CA GLU A 198 2.27 -1.46 -39.36
C GLU A 198 2.00 -0.66 -38.09
N ALA A 199 1.96 -1.33 -36.92
CA ALA A 199 1.78 -0.66 -35.64
C ALA A 199 2.94 0.30 -35.32
N ARG A 200 4.18 -0.12 -35.59
CA ARG A 200 5.37 0.73 -35.43
C ARG A 200 5.31 1.95 -36.33
N LYS A 201 4.91 1.77 -37.59
CA LYS A 201 4.75 2.88 -38.55
C LYS A 201 3.72 3.87 -38.05
N GLN A 202 2.54 3.41 -37.60
CA GLN A 202 1.51 4.30 -37.05
C GLN A 202 2.00 5.08 -35.81
N LEU A 203 2.72 4.43 -34.89
CA LEU A 203 3.29 5.12 -33.72
C LEU A 203 4.23 6.26 -34.13
N LEU A 204 5.08 6.04 -35.14
CA LEU A 204 6.06 7.00 -35.62
C LEU A 204 5.43 8.12 -36.47
N ASP A 205 4.60 7.76 -37.46
CA ASP A 205 3.96 8.69 -38.39
C ASP A 205 3.08 9.71 -37.64
N HIS A 206 2.42 9.26 -36.57
CA HIS A 206 1.56 10.11 -35.75
C HIS A 206 2.23 10.64 -34.47
N ASN A 207 3.50 10.31 -34.24
CA ASN A 207 4.28 10.71 -33.06
C ASN A 207 3.56 10.42 -31.73
N ILE A 208 2.96 9.23 -31.62
CA ILE A 208 2.26 8.75 -30.43
C ILE A 208 3.01 7.59 -29.78
N ARG A 209 2.91 7.48 -28.46
CA ARG A 209 3.67 6.48 -27.67
C ARG A 209 2.96 5.14 -27.53
N ILE A 210 1.62 5.15 -27.64
CA ILE A 210 0.75 4.00 -27.41
C ILE A 210 -0.36 4.02 -28.46
N LEU A 211 -0.64 2.85 -29.03
CA LEU A 211 -1.77 2.56 -29.91
C LEU A 211 -2.77 1.65 -29.18
N PRO A 212 -4.04 2.05 -29.06
CA PRO A 212 -5.12 1.13 -28.74
C PRO A 212 -5.25 0.03 -29.81
N VAL A 213 -5.45 -1.20 -29.33
CA VAL A 213 -5.63 -2.38 -30.17
C VAL A 213 -7.10 -2.78 -30.12
N VAL A 214 -7.73 -2.94 -31.28
CA VAL A 214 -9.14 -3.34 -31.40
C VAL A 214 -9.31 -4.78 -31.90
N ASP A 215 -10.39 -5.43 -31.45
CA ASP A 215 -10.83 -6.73 -31.93
C ASP A 215 -11.61 -6.62 -33.27
N ALA A 216 -12.12 -7.76 -33.76
CA ALA A 216 -12.90 -7.81 -34.99
C ALA A 216 -14.24 -7.04 -34.91
N GLU A 217 -14.76 -6.82 -33.69
CA GLU A 217 -15.98 -6.07 -33.43
C GLU A 217 -15.71 -4.58 -33.13
N ALA A 218 -14.49 -4.09 -33.38
CA ALA A 218 -14.04 -2.72 -33.10
C ALA A 218 -14.09 -2.32 -31.61
N ARG A 219 -13.99 -3.30 -30.70
CA ARG A 219 -13.88 -3.06 -29.25
C ARG A 219 -12.43 -3.10 -28.82
N LEU A 220 -12.12 -2.40 -27.73
CA LEU A 220 -10.77 -2.35 -27.18
C LEU A 220 -10.32 -3.73 -26.67
N ALA A 221 -9.35 -4.34 -27.34
CA ALA A 221 -8.70 -5.58 -26.94
C ALA A 221 -7.50 -5.33 -26.01
N GLY A 222 -6.70 -4.29 -26.29
CA GLY A 222 -5.49 -3.99 -25.54
C GLY A 222 -4.82 -2.69 -25.98
N ALA A 223 -3.54 -2.53 -25.63
CA ALA A 223 -2.71 -1.42 -26.08
C ALA A 223 -1.29 -1.89 -26.39
N VAL A 224 -0.65 -1.26 -27.37
CA VAL A 224 0.71 -1.56 -27.79
C VAL A 224 1.53 -0.27 -27.93
N GLY A 225 2.74 -0.23 -27.39
CA GLY A 225 3.69 0.86 -27.59
C GLY A 225 4.98 0.35 -28.24
N LEU A 226 5.92 1.27 -28.49
CA LEU A 226 7.22 0.90 -29.06
C LEU A 226 7.99 -0.11 -28.21
N ARG A 227 7.82 -0.05 -26.87
CA ARG A 227 8.47 -0.98 -25.94
C ARG A 227 8.00 -2.42 -26.15
N GLU A 228 6.70 -2.64 -26.33
CA GLU A 228 6.12 -3.97 -26.59
C GLU A 228 6.57 -4.52 -27.93
N LEU A 229 6.65 -3.66 -28.96
CA LEU A 229 7.07 -4.01 -30.33
C LEU A 229 8.57 -4.34 -30.46
N THR A 230 9.36 -4.21 -29.39
CA THR A 230 10.74 -4.72 -29.37
C THR A 230 10.81 -6.23 -29.25
N ARG A 231 9.73 -6.87 -28.79
CA ARG A 231 9.65 -8.33 -28.67
C ARG A 231 9.36 -8.95 -30.04
N PRO A 232 9.99 -10.07 -30.41
CA PRO A 232 9.68 -10.77 -31.65
C PRO A 232 8.21 -11.21 -31.65
N THR A 233 7.48 -10.84 -32.69
CA THR A 233 6.08 -11.24 -32.89
C THR A 233 5.68 -11.07 -34.34
N ASP A 234 4.77 -11.92 -34.81
CA ASP A 234 4.18 -11.79 -36.15
C ASP A 234 3.03 -10.78 -36.14
N THR A 235 2.26 -10.74 -35.04
CA THR A 235 1.07 -9.88 -34.89
C THR A 235 1.09 -9.08 -33.59
N VAL A 236 0.35 -7.98 -33.57
CA VAL A 236 0.18 -7.13 -32.38
C VAL A 236 -0.43 -7.90 -31.20
N LYS A 237 -1.33 -8.86 -31.46
CA LYS A 237 -1.97 -9.71 -30.44
C LYS A 237 -0.98 -10.41 -29.52
N GLY A 238 0.19 -10.81 -30.04
CA GLY A 238 1.22 -11.54 -29.28
C GLY A 238 1.98 -10.68 -28.27
N VAL A 239 1.95 -9.35 -28.42
CA VAL A 239 2.77 -8.43 -27.61
C VAL A 239 1.96 -7.33 -26.92
N MET A 240 0.68 -7.17 -27.24
CA MET A 240 -0.17 -6.18 -26.61
C MET A 240 -0.27 -6.40 -25.09
N SER A 241 -0.43 -5.30 -24.38
CA SER A 241 -0.64 -5.28 -22.93
C SER A 241 -2.05 -4.81 -22.61
N LYS A 242 -2.47 -5.01 -21.36
CA LYS A 242 -3.76 -4.53 -20.88
C LYS A 242 -3.76 -2.99 -20.90
N ALA A 243 -4.66 -2.41 -21.69
CA ALA A 243 -4.87 -0.97 -21.70
C ALA A 243 -5.48 -0.47 -20.37
N GLY A 244 -5.00 0.67 -19.88
CA GLY A 244 -5.72 1.43 -18.86
C GLY A 244 -6.99 2.02 -19.48
N THR A 245 -8.13 1.88 -18.80
CA THR A 245 -9.43 2.30 -19.32
C THR A 245 -10.21 3.15 -18.32
N ALA A 246 -10.98 4.13 -18.80
CA ALA A 246 -11.90 4.91 -17.99
C ALA A 246 -13.19 5.25 -18.76
N SER A 247 -14.25 5.62 -18.03
CA SER A 247 -15.50 6.13 -18.62
C SER A 247 -15.37 7.63 -18.94
N PRO A 248 -16.07 8.15 -19.97
CA PRO A 248 -16.09 9.58 -20.29
C PRO A 248 -16.52 10.48 -19.12
N ASP A 249 -17.32 9.97 -18.20
CA ASP A 249 -17.84 10.70 -17.04
C ASP A 249 -16.96 10.57 -15.80
N THR A 250 -15.81 9.91 -15.93
CA THR A 250 -14.83 9.78 -14.84
C THR A 250 -14.13 11.14 -14.63
N PRO A 251 -13.92 11.59 -13.38
CA PRO A 251 -13.13 12.79 -13.12
C PRO A 251 -11.72 12.66 -13.68
N ALA A 252 -11.26 13.61 -14.48
CA ALA A 252 -9.98 13.54 -15.17
C ALA A 252 -8.79 13.36 -14.21
N MET A 253 -8.80 14.05 -13.07
CA MET A 253 -7.73 13.98 -12.08
C MET A 253 -7.62 12.61 -11.38
N SER A 254 -8.65 11.76 -11.46
CA SER A 254 -8.55 10.39 -10.94
C SER A 254 -7.62 9.50 -11.77
N LEU A 255 -7.25 9.94 -12.98
CA LEU A 255 -6.28 9.26 -13.84
C LEU A 255 -4.83 9.52 -13.43
N LEU A 256 -4.57 10.44 -12.50
CA LEU A 256 -3.21 10.80 -12.05
C LEU A 256 -2.38 9.57 -11.64
N PRO A 257 -2.84 8.64 -10.78
CA PRO A 257 -2.04 7.50 -10.39
C PRO A 257 -1.68 6.59 -11.57
N ALA A 258 -2.63 6.37 -12.49
CA ALA A 258 -2.41 5.55 -13.67
C ALA A 258 -1.41 6.20 -14.63
N LEU A 259 -1.51 7.52 -14.84
CA LEU A 259 -0.64 8.24 -15.77
C LEU A 259 0.68 8.69 -15.14
N THR A 260 0.94 8.45 -13.85
CA THR A 260 2.20 8.83 -13.18
C THR A 260 2.95 7.64 -12.57
N ASP A 261 2.51 6.42 -12.84
CA ASP A 261 3.15 5.17 -12.39
C ASP A 261 4.50 4.88 -13.09
N GLY A 262 4.78 5.57 -14.20
CA GLY A 262 5.98 5.37 -15.02
C GLY A 262 5.87 4.23 -16.04
N HIS A 263 4.71 3.59 -16.16
CA HIS A 263 4.45 2.48 -17.05
C HIS A 263 3.33 2.78 -18.06
N SER A 264 2.26 3.44 -17.62
CA SER A 264 1.11 3.77 -18.45
C SER A 264 1.19 5.24 -18.87
N HIS A 265 1.30 5.48 -20.18
CA HIS A 265 1.41 6.84 -20.73
C HIS A 265 0.08 7.38 -21.29
N ALA A 266 -0.92 6.51 -21.41
CA ALA A 266 -2.24 6.86 -21.92
C ALA A 266 -3.33 5.99 -21.29
N VAL A 267 -4.53 6.55 -21.16
CA VAL A 267 -5.75 5.88 -20.75
C VAL A 267 -6.76 5.97 -21.89
N VAL A 268 -7.31 4.83 -22.30
CA VAL A 268 -8.32 4.75 -23.36
C VAL A 268 -9.70 4.98 -22.73
N ILE A 269 -10.42 5.96 -23.24
CA ILE A 269 -11.79 6.24 -22.80
C ILE A 269 -12.74 5.38 -23.59
N VAL A 270 -13.55 4.60 -22.88
CA VAL A 270 -14.46 3.62 -23.48
C VAL A 270 -15.89 3.75 -22.95
N ASP A 271 -16.85 3.29 -23.74
CA ASP A 271 -18.23 3.11 -23.30
C ASP A 271 -18.43 1.78 -22.54
N ALA A 272 -19.68 1.48 -22.16
CA ALA A 272 -20.03 0.22 -21.50
C ALA A 272 -19.80 -1.03 -22.38
N GLY A 273 -19.79 -0.86 -23.71
CA GLY A 273 -19.52 -1.90 -24.71
C GLY A 273 -18.03 -2.08 -25.04
N ARG A 274 -17.13 -1.31 -24.41
CA ARG A 274 -15.69 -1.22 -24.71
C ARG A 274 -15.35 -0.62 -26.08
N HIS A 275 -16.25 0.15 -26.68
CA HIS A 275 -15.90 0.96 -27.85
C HIS A 275 -15.06 2.15 -27.44
N ILE A 276 -14.07 2.50 -28.24
CA ILE A 276 -13.16 3.62 -27.97
C ILE A 276 -13.90 4.93 -28.28
N LEU A 277 -14.03 5.77 -27.25
CA LEU A 277 -14.60 7.12 -27.36
C LEU A 277 -13.52 8.20 -27.38
N GLY A 278 -12.34 7.91 -26.83
CA GLY A 278 -11.24 8.85 -26.79
C GLY A 278 -9.97 8.29 -26.16
N LEU A 279 -8.94 9.12 -26.11
CA LEU A 279 -7.65 8.83 -25.49
C LEU A 279 -7.22 10.04 -24.65
N ILE A 280 -6.71 9.78 -23.44
CA ILE A 280 -6.09 10.80 -22.58
C ILE A 280 -4.64 10.38 -22.32
N THR A 281 -3.71 11.28 -22.60
CA THR A 281 -2.29 11.10 -22.33
C THR A 281 -1.84 11.88 -21.10
N GLN A 282 -0.59 11.63 -20.67
CA GLN A 282 0.08 12.44 -19.65
C GLN A 282 0.09 13.93 -20.00
N THR A 283 0.28 14.26 -21.28
CA THR A 283 0.33 15.66 -21.75
C THR A 283 -1.02 16.35 -21.60
N ASP A 284 -2.12 15.65 -21.92
CA ASP A 284 -3.47 16.19 -21.78
C ASP A 284 -3.80 16.46 -20.31
N LEU A 285 -3.45 15.52 -19.43
CA LEU A 285 -3.68 15.67 -17.99
C LEU A 285 -2.85 16.83 -17.40
N LEU A 286 -1.60 17.00 -17.84
CA LEU A 286 -0.74 18.11 -17.43
C LEU A 286 -1.30 19.46 -17.91
N ALA A 287 -1.72 19.55 -19.17
CA ALA A 287 -2.33 20.75 -19.73
C ALA A 287 -3.63 21.10 -18.99
N ALA A 288 -4.42 20.10 -18.62
CA ALA A 288 -5.63 20.27 -17.86
C ALA A 288 -5.37 20.77 -16.43
N ALA A 289 -4.39 20.17 -15.73
CA ALA A 289 -4.00 20.60 -14.39
C ALA A 289 -3.52 22.06 -14.38
N ALA A 290 -2.69 22.45 -15.36
CA ALA A 290 -2.20 23.83 -15.49
C ALA A 290 -3.33 24.84 -15.70
N ARG A 291 -4.35 24.50 -16.50
CA ARG A 291 -5.52 25.36 -16.72
C ARG A 291 -6.33 25.57 -15.46
N VAL A 292 -6.54 24.52 -14.66
CA VAL A 292 -7.32 24.64 -13.43
C VAL A 292 -6.59 25.49 -12.39
N GLU A 293 -5.27 25.35 -12.26
CA GLU A 293 -4.50 26.22 -11.34
C GLU A 293 -4.60 27.70 -11.72
N THR A 294 -4.56 28.03 -13.02
CA THR A 294 -4.75 29.41 -13.47
C THR A 294 -6.14 29.96 -13.18
N ALA A 295 -7.18 29.13 -13.29
CA ALA A 295 -8.56 29.52 -13.00
C ALA A 295 -8.76 29.80 -11.50
N ASP A 296 -8.21 28.94 -10.63
CA ASP A 296 -8.26 29.12 -9.18
C ASP A 296 -7.53 30.40 -8.72
N ARG A 297 -6.35 30.67 -9.28
CA ARG A 297 -5.61 31.91 -8.99
C ARG A 297 -6.35 33.16 -9.46
N ALA A 298 -7.03 33.10 -10.60
CA ALA A 298 -7.83 34.22 -11.11
C ALA A 298 -9.05 34.48 -10.21
N ALA A 299 -9.72 33.41 -9.76
CA ALA A 299 -10.86 33.52 -8.83
C ALA A 299 -10.44 34.12 -7.48
N LEU A 300 -9.31 33.67 -6.91
CA LEU A 300 -8.76 34.22 -5.66
C LEU A 300 -8.44 35.72 -5.77
N LYS A 301 -7.90 36.17 -6.90
CA LYS A 301 -7.62 37.60 -7.15
C LYS A 301 -8.88 38.44 -7.36
N ALA A 302 -9.99 37.85 -7.79
CA ALA A 302 -11.25 38.58 -8.01
C ALA A 302 -12.05 38.78 -6.71
N VAL A 303 -11.75 38.01 -5.66
CA VAL A 303 -12.40 38.07 -4.34
C VAL A 303 -11.61 38.93 -3.34
N ALA A 304 -10.33 39.21 -3.62
CA ALA A 304 -9.45 40.07 -2.85
C ALA A 304 -9.52 41.54 -3.31
#